data_AF-A0A7Y4HV18-F1
#
_entry.id   AF-A0A7Y4HV18-F1
#
_cell.length_a   1.000
_cell.length_b   1.000
_cell.length_c   1.000
_cell.angle_alpha   90.00
_cell.angle_beta   90.00
_cell.angle_gamma   90.00
#
_symmetry.space_group_name_H-M   'P 1'
#
loop_
_entity.id
_entity.type
_entity.pdbx_description
1 polymer ?
#
loop_
_entity_poly.entity_id
_entity_poly.type
_entity_poly.pdbx_seq_one_letter_code
_entity_poly.pdbx_strand_id
1 'polypeptide(L)'
;MVSCIAIAGLITPGLASGAAAAPPGDAQQSDLRYYQAAVNLLPDSDDAYAGAVSFRQEVGGFATVDVFLSRADTVTCSDSTEDIATSTVQTETRDAREPGPVVLEIGHSLDRAVGQAVVNLVVTANPGCGEPESVTTLWAQEIQLAVTGTSAKFFTGISGTTSAGPDRSTGRFYDFARDGTGTLTVGSLIVGTESPAAFLKYAVERQRNHGDVPAAPDPVAPPGGTGARGDYSAEFEPPGGLGVLFEDTIVQASTTGPPGRVTTVSASSFTAELIDCGDGTTAIREQFVVGSGPGVLTIGRKLGTATASGSIQFDRFITNGCLGGGTVSDAVVQPVTLNLIATGPIVRVSDTRWQIRPGEGSERTHGWYLGRQATGSVAIGAVGGTTNLAAIGSAGP
;
A
#
# COMPACT_ATOMS: atom_id res chain seq x y z
N MET A 1 63.71 -6.33 46.56
CA MET A 1 62.36 -5.80 46.88
C MET A 1 61.96 -4.84 45.77
N VAL A 2 60.79 -5.07 45.16
CA VAL A 2 59.84 -4.07 44.60
C VAL A 2 60.30 -3.10 43.48
N SER A 3 59.69 -3.28 42.29
CA SER A 3 59.33 -2.29 41.24
C SER A 3 60.43 -1.49 40.48
N CYS A 4 60.22 -1.03 39.23
CA CYS A 4 59.03 -1.03 38.35
C CYS A 4 59.35 -1.09 36.84
N ILE A 5 58.28 -1.13 36.03
CA ILE A 5 58.16 -1.40 34.57
C ILE A 5 57.57 -0.13 33.87
N ALA A 6 57.74 0.24 32.59
CA ALA A 6 58.19 -0.43 31.34
C ALA A 6 58.86 0.56 30.34
N ILE A 7 59.32 0.07 29.17
CA ILE A 7 58.80 0.42 27.81
C ILE A 7 59.69 -0.23 26.73
N ALA A 8 59.09 -1.01 25.82
CA ALA A 8 59.67 -1.35 24.52
C ALA A 8 58.54 -1.58 23.52
N GLY A 9 58.41 -0.70 22.53
CA GLY A 9 57.51 -0.91 21.39
C GLY A 9 58.15 -1.79 20.32
N LEU A 10 57.32 -2.37 19.44
CA LEU A 10 57.80 -2.98 18.21
C LEU A 10 56.80 -2.72 17.08
N ILE A 11 57.34 -2.29 15.95
CA ILE A 11 56.64 -2.03 14.70
C ILE A 11 56.42 -3.37 13.99
N THR A 12 55.25 -3.57 13.39
CA THR A 12 55.02 -4.63 12.39
C THR A 12 54.59 -4.03 11.04
N PRO A 13 54.95 -4.65 9.91
CA PRO A 13 54.86 -4.04 8.59
C PRO A 13 53.46 -4.13 7.99
N GLY A 14 53.16 -3.21 7.07
CA GLY A 14 51.91 -3.23 6.31
C GLY A 14 51.86 -4.36 5.28
N LEU A 15 50.69 -4.98 5.17
CA LEU A 15 50.25 -5.69 3.97
C LEU A 15 49.03 -4.97 3.42
N ALA A 16 49.09 -4.56 2.15
CA ALA A 16 47.97 -3.94 1.47
C ALA A 16 46.93 -5.00 1.10
N SER A 17 45.83 -5.09 1.83
CA SER A 17 44.59 -5.66 1.31
C SER A 17 43.88 -4.59 0.50
N GLY A 18 44.26 -4.46 -0.77
CA GLY A 18 43.41 -3.79 -1.75
C GLY A 18 42.09 -4.54 -1.82
N ALA A 19 41.05 -4.01 -1.17
CA ALA A 19 39.70 -4.52 -1.30
C ALA A 19 39.27 -4.28 -2.76
N ALA A 20 39.46 -5.31 -3.59
CA ALA A 20 38.88 -5.32 -4.92
C ALA A 20 37.37 -5.17 -4.74
N ALA A 21 36.82 -4.07 -5.26
CA ALA A 21 35.38 -3.93 -5.36
C ALA A 21 34.85 -5.17 -6.09
N ALA A 22 33.82 -5.81 -5.51
CA ALA A 22 33.17 -6.92 -6.18
C ALA A 22 32.78 -6.50 -7.60
N PRO A 23 32.86 -7.39 -8.61
CA PRO A 23 32.34 -7.09 -9.93
C PRO A 23 30.91 -6.57 -9.80
N PRO A 24 30.51 -5.51 -10.53
CA PRO A 24 29.13 -5.06 -10.52
C PRO A 24 28.24 -6.25 -10.89
N GLY A 25 27.26 -6.55 -10.03
CA GLY A 25 26.44 -7.75 -10.17
C GLY A 25 25.84 -7.86 -11.57
N ASP A 26 25.98 -9.04 -12.18
CA ASP A 26 25.48 -9.29 -13.53
C ASP A 26 24.00 -8.89 -13.65
N ALA A 27 23.63 -8.37 -14.82
CA ALA A 27 22.31 -7.82 -15.06
C ALA A 27 21.22 -8.90 -14.89
N GLN A 28 20.55 -8.90 -13.74
CA GLN A 28 19.46 -9.83 -13.46
C GLN A 28 18.29 -9.57 -14.41
N GLN A 29 17.71 -10.64 -14.96
CA GLN A 29 16.55 -10.57 -15.84
C GLN A 29 15.48 -11.53 -15.35
N SER A 30 14.26 -11.02 -15.17
CA SER A 30 13.04 -11.83 -15.07
C SER A 30 12.19 -11.67 -16.33
N ASP A 31 11.55 -12.76 -16.76
CA ASP A 31 10.57 -12.80 -17.86
C ASP A 31 9.45 -13.73 -17.40
N LEU A 32 8.51 -13.18 -16.64
CA LEU A 32 7.31 -13.88 -16.18
C LEU A 32 6.23 -13.74 -17.26
N ARG A 33 5.56 -14.84 -17.58
CA ARG A 33 4.45 -14.85 -18.55
C ARG A 33 3.36 -15.69 -17.95
N TYR A 34 2.14 -15.17 -17.91
CA TYR A 34 1.02 -15.88 -17.32
C TYR A 34 -0.29 -15.59 -18.03
N TYR A 35 -1.19 -16.56 -17.94
CA TYR A 35 -2.61 -16.36 -18.15
C TYR A 35 -3.30 -16.11 -16.81
N GLN A 36 -4.38 -15.33 -16.81
CA GLN A 36 -5.21 -15.10 -15.64
C GLN A 36 -6.68 -15.06 -16.07
N ALA A 37 -7.55 -15.64 -15.24
CA ALA A 37 -8.99 -15.49 -15.31
C ALA A 37 -9.50 -15.06 -13.93
N ALA A 38 -10.40 -14.09 -13.87
CA ALA A 38 -10.97 -13.64 -12.61
C ALA A 38 -12.46 -13.33 -12.74
N VAL A 39 -13.18 -13.55 -11.64
CA VAL A 39 -14.56 -13.11 -11.44
C VAL A 39 -14.56 -12.17 -10.23
N ASN A 40 -15.02 -10.94 -10.43
CA ASN A 40 -15.28 -10.01 -9.34
C ASN A 40 -16.76 -10.11 -8.97
N LEU A 41 -17.06 -10.22 -7.68
CA LEU A 41 -18.43 -10.10 -7.18
C LEU A 41 -18.70 -8.65 -6.80
N LEU A 42 -19.81 -8.14 -7.32
CA LEU A 42 -20.37 -6.87 -6.91
C LEU A 42 -21.42 -7.18 -5.83
N PRO A 43 -21.54 -6.38 -4.76
CA PRO A 43 -22.56 -6.59 -3.74
C PRO A 43 -23.93 -6.23 -4.31
N ASP A 44 -24.84 -7.21 -4.39
CA ASP A 44 -26.24 -7.02 -4.80
C ASP A 44 -27.14 -6.63 -3.61
N SER A 45 -26.65 -6.79 -2.39
CA SER A 45 -27.24 -6.39 -1.10
C SER A 45 -26.14 -6.12 -0.07
N ASP A 46 -26.47 -5.47 1.05
CA ASP A 46 -25.49 -5.12 2.09
C ASP A 46 -24.82 -6.37 2.71
N ASP A 47 -25.57 -7.49 2.81
CA ASP A 47 -25.11 -8.78 3.34
C ASP A 47 -24.38 -9.68 2.33
N ALA A 48 -24.27 -9.25 1.07
CA ALA A 48 -23.64 -10.01 0.00
C ALA A 48 -22.09 -9.93 0.05
N TYR A 49 -21.43 -11.02 -0.36
CA TYR A 49 -19.98 -11.00 -0.57
C TYR A 49 -19.61 -10.19 -1.82
N ALA A 50 -18.84 -9.13 -1.62
CA ALA A 50 -18.10 -8.41 -2.65
C ALA A 50 -16.63 -8.87 -2.69
N GLY A 51 -15.96 -8.73 -3.83
CA GLY A 51 -14.52 -9.01 -3.93
C GLY A 51 -14.11 -9.66 -5.24
N ALA A 52 -13.06 -10.47 -5.22
CA ALA A 52 -12.52 -11.12 -6.41
C ALA A 52 -11.99 -12.53 -6.11
N VAL A 53 -12.21 -13.43 -7.07
CA VAL A 53 -11.49 -14.71 -7.16
C VAL A 53 -10.76 -14.75 -8.48
N SER A 54 -9.45 -15.00 -8.45
CA SER A 54 -8.63 -15.07 -9.65
C SER A 54 -7.76 -16.33 -9.67
N PHE A 55 -7.69 -16.95 -10.84
CA PHE A 55 -6.76 -18.03 -11.14
C PHE A 55 -5.66 -17.48 -12.05
N ARG A 56 -4.41 -17.76 -11.73
CA ARG A 56 -3.23 -17.42 -12.52
C ARG A 56 -2.51 -18.69 -12.95
N GLN A 57 -2.00 -18.76 -14.17
CA GLN A 57 -1.18 -19.87 -14.64
C GLN A 57 0.05 -19.35 -15.37
N GLU A 58 1.22 -19.66 -14.84
CA GLU A 58 2.50 -19.33 -15.48
C GLU A 58 2.74 -20.20 -16.72
N VAL A 59 3.26 -19.61 -17.80
CA VAL A 59 3.51 -20.33 -19.06
C VAL A 59 4.66 -21.31 -18.87
N GLY A 60 4.33 -22.60 -18.78
CA GLY A 60 5.28 -23.67 -18.45
C GLY A 60 5.58 -23.80 -16.95
N GLY A 61 4.86 -23.06 -16.10
CA GLY A 61 4.89 -23.18 -14.65
C GLY A 61 3.59 -23.76 -14.09
N PHE A 62 3.29 -23.43 -12.84
CA PHE A 62 2.12 -23.92 -12.12
C PHE A 62 0.96 -22.92 -12.20
N ALA A 63 -0.24 -23.39 -11.87
CA ALA A 63 -1.37 -22.52 -11.58
C ALA A 63 -1.44 -22.16 -10.08
N THR A 64 -2.01 -21.00 -9.77
CA THR A 64 -2.34 -20.50 -8.44
C THR A 64 -3.75 -19.94 -8.42
N VAL A 65 -4.37 -19.93 -7.25
CA VAL A 65 -5.64 -19.24 -7.00
C VAL A 65 -5.44 -18.22 -5.88
N ASP A 66 -6.06 -17.06 -6.07
CA ASP A 66 -6.18 -15.98 -5.09
C ASP A 66 -7.67 -15.75 -4.86
N VAL A 67 -8.12 -15.88 -3.61
CA VAL A 67 -9.48 -15.58 -3.17
C VAL A 67 -9.40 -14.39 -2.24
N PHE A 68 -10.20 -13.36 -2.49
CA PHE A 68 -10.43 -12.27 -1.55
C PHE A 68 -11.90 -11.83 -1.64
N LEU A 69 -12.67 -12.16 -0.61
CA LEU A 69 -14.10 -11.85 -0.51
C LEU A 69 -14.38 -11.18 0.82
N SER A 70 -15.18 -10.14 0.84
CA SER A 70 -15.55 -9.37 2.02
C SER A 70 -17.03 -9.06 2.01
N ARG A 71 -17.68 -9.13 3.18
CA ARG A 71 -19.05 -8.62 3.42
C ARG A 71 -19.09 -7.80 4.71
N ALA A 72 -20.08 -6.93 4.83
CA ALA A 72 -20.26 -6.03 5.95
C ALA A 72 -21.75 -5.93 6.32
N ASP A 73 -22.14 -6.52 7.45
CA ASP A 73 -23.52 -6.57 7.93
C ASP A 73 -23.74 -5.47 8.99
N THR A 74 -24.78 -4.65 8.87
CA THR A 74 -25.18 -3.75 9.97
C THR A 74 -25.79 -4.56 11.10
N VAL A 75 -25.25 -4.42 12.31
CA VAL A 75 -25.71 -5.11 13.52
C VAL A 75 -26.20 -4.11 14.56
N THR A 76 -27.25 -4.47 15.30
CA THR A 76 -27.72 -3.68 16.44
C THR A 76 -27.17 -4.28 17.73
N CYS A 77 -26.40 -3.48 18.47
CA CYS A 77 -25.77 -3.87 19.71
C CYS A 77 -26.77 -3.93 20.88
N SER A 78 -26.36 -4.52 22.00
CA SER A 78 -27.25 -4.73 23.16
C SER A 78 -27.71 -3.44 23.85
N ASP A 79 -27.01 -2.33 23.61
CA ASP A 79 -27.35 -0.97 24.04
C ASP A 79 -28.22 -0.20 23.01
N SER A 80 -28.66 -0.87 21.94
CA SER A 80 -29.40 -0.29 20.80
C SER A 80 -28.60 0.67 19.91
N THR A 81 -27.27 0.67 19.99
CA THR A 81 -26.43 1.31 18.96
C THR A 81 -26.35 0.45 17.69
N GLU A 82 -26.00 1.06 16.56
CA GLU A 82 -25.71 0.36 15.30
C GLU A 82 -24.19 0.30 15.12
N ASP A 83 -23.68 -0.87 14.73
CA ASP A 83 -22.28 -1.12 14.38
C ASP A 83 -22.19 -2.01 13.12
N ILE A 84 -20.98 -2.23 12.61
CA ILE A 84 -20.73 -2.99 11.38
C ILE A 84 -19.96 -4.27 11.71
N ALA A 85 -20.64 -5.42 11.61
CA ALA A 85 -19.97 -6.71 11.58
C ALA A 85 -19.31 -6.91 10.21
N THR A 86 -18.07 -7.39 10.17
CA THR A 86 -17.35 -7.65 8.91
C THR A 86 -16.82 -9.07 8.86
N SER A 87 -16.81 -9.65 7.65
CA SER A 87 -16.32 -11.01 7.41
C SER A 87 -15.53 -11.05 6.11
N THR A 88 -14.23 -11.30 6.21
CA THR A 88 -13.30 -11.45 5.09
C THR A 88 -12.90 -12.92 4.94
N VAL A 89 -13.00 -13.45 3.73
CA VAL A 89 -12.60 -14.81 3.34
C VAL A 89 -11.49 -14.69 2.31
N GLN A 90 -10.31 -15.21 2.60
CA GLN A 90 -9.16 -15.11 1.71
C GLN A 90 -8.27 -16.35 1.71
N THR A 91 -7.48 -16.53 0.65
CA THR A 91 -6.39 -17.52 0.64
C THR A 91 -5.24 -17.08 1.56
N GLU A 92 -4.57 -18.03 2.23
CA GLU A 92 -3.41 -17.75 3.13
C GLU A 92 -2.29 -16.97 2.45
N THR A 93 -2.11 -17.16 1.13
CA THR A 93 -1.21 -16.39 0.27
C THR A 93 -1.87 -16.17 -1.09
N ARG A 94 -1.44 -15.14 -1.83
CA ARG A 94 -1.93 -14.85 -3.19
C ARG A 94 -1.52 -15.89 -4.25
N ASP A 95 -0.69 -16.85 -3.85
CA ASP A 95 -0.19 -17.93 -4.70
C ASP A 95 -0.54 -19.30 -4.13
N ALA A 96 -1.74 -19.43 -3.56
CA ALA A 96 -2.20 -20.67 -2.96
C ALA A 96 -2.29 -21.81 -3.98
N ARG A 97 -1.79 -22.98 -3.56
CA ARG A 97 -1.72 -24.25 -4.33
C ARG A 97 -2.08 -25.49 -3.50
N GLU A 98 -2.32 -25.33 -2.21
CA GLU A 98 -2.46 -26.41 -1.24
C GLU A 98 -3.84 -26.31 -0.58
N PRO A 99 -4.51 -27.44 -0.27
CA PRO A 99 -3.97 -28.81 -0.24
C PRO A 99 -4.22 -29.66 -1.51
N GLY A 100 -4.83 -29.10 -2.56
CA GLY A 100 -5.17 -29.86 -3.78
C GLY A 100 -4.87 -29.12 -5.09
N PRO A 101 -4.98 -29.82 -6.23
CA PRO A 101 -4.51 -29.29 -7.50
C PRO A 101 -5.25 -28.02 -7.90
N VAL A 102 -4.50 -27.01 -8.31
CA VAL A 102 -5.02 -25.84 -9.02
C VAL A 102 -4.88 -26.08 -10.51
N VAL A 103 -6.00 -25.97 -11.23
CA VAL A 103 -6.07 -26.12 -12.68
C VAL A 103 -6.73 -24.87 -13.26
N LEU A 104 -6.13 -24.32 -14.32
CA LEU A 104 -6.72 -23.28 -15.15
C LEU A 104 -6.64 -23.74 -16.61
N GLU A 105 -7.79 -23.87 -17.26
CA GLU A 105 -7.92 -24.05 -18.70
C GLU A 105 -8.35 -22.72 -19.31
N ILE A 106 -7.49 -22.09 -20.11
CA ILE A 106 -7.76 -20.79 -20.73
C ILE A 106 -7.31 -20.75 -22.18
N GLY A 107 -8.22 -20.35 -23.07
CA GLY A 107 -7.94 -20.30 -24.51
C GLY A 107 -6.98 -19.16 -24.88
N HIS A 108 -6.03 -19.40 -25.78
CA HIS A 108 -5.08 -18.38 -26.26
C HIS A 108 -5.74 -17.13 -26.88
N SER A 109 -6.98 -17.25 -27.37
CA SER A 109 -7.77 -16.13 -27.88
C SER A 109 -8.34 -15.22 -26.77
N LEU A 110 -8.33 -15.69 -25.51
CA LEU A 110 -9.00 -15.10 -24.35
C LEU A 110 -10.53 -15.01 -24.53
N ASP A 111 -11.14 -16.03 -25.13
CA ASP A 111 -12.61 -16.09 -25.29
C ASP A 111 -13.30 -16.81 -24.12
N ARG A 112 -12.62 -17.78 -23.49
CA ARG A 112 -13.14 -18.56 -22.36
C ARG A 112 -12.02 -19.01 -21.43
N ALA A 113 -12.33 -19.12 -20.13
CA ALA A 113 -11.56 -19.91 -19.18
C ALA A 113 -12.45 -20.74 -18.24
N VAL A 114 -11.88 -21.79 -17.66
CA VAL A 114 -12.44 -22.58 -16.55
C VAL A 114 -11.31 -22.82 -15.54
N GLY A 115 -11.55 -22.47 -14.27
CA GLY A 115 -10.62 -22.70 -13.16
C GLY A 115 -11.23 -23.66 -12.14
N GLN A 116 -10.41 -24.56 -11.60
CA GLN A 116 -10.77 -25.49 -10.51
C GLN A 116 -9.60 -25.60 -9.53
N ALA A 117 -9.86 -25.41 -8.24
CA ALA A 117 -8.87 -25.51 -7.18
C ALA A 117 -9.46 -26.14 -5.91
N VAL A 118 -8.59 -26.68 -5.06
CA VAL A 118 -8.92 -27.05 -3.68
C VAL A 118 -7.89 -26.38 -2.77
N VAL A 119 -8.31 -25.37 -2.01
CA VAL A 119 -7.42 -24.56 -1.16
C VAL A 119 -7.98 -24.35 0.24
N ASN A 120 -7.10 -24.07 1.19
CA ASN A 120 -7.52 -23.56 2.50
C ASN A 120 -7.88 -22.07 2.38
N LEU A 121 -8.97 -21.67 3.03
CA LEU A 121 -9.38 -20.27 3.16
C LEU A 121 -9.30 -19.84 4.63
N VAL A 122 -8.72 -18.68 4.89
CA VAL A 122 -8.76 -17.99 6.17
C VAL A 122 -10.00 -17.11 6.19
N VAL A 123 -10.82 -17.26 7.22
CA VAL A 123 -11.96 -16.42 7.52
C VAL A 123 -11.60 -15.55 8.72
N THR A 124 -11.51 -14.25 8.50
CA THR A 124 -11.42 -13.23 9.54
C THR A 124 -12.81 -12.64 9.73
N ALA A 125 -13.38 -12.77 10.93
CA ALA A 125 -14.69 -12.23 11.26
C ALA A 125 -14.59 -11.33 12.50
N ASN A 126 -14.96 -10.06 12.32
CA ASN A 126 -15.24 -9.12 13.41
C ASN A 126 -16.77 -9.03 13.56
N PRO A 127 -17.37 -9.55 14.64
CA PRO A 127 -18.82 -9.53 14.84
C PRO A 127 -19.40 -8.16 15.23
N GLY A 128 -18.57 -7.12 15.44
CA GLY A 128 -19.00 -5.80 15.89
C GLY A 128 -19.31 -5.75 17.39
N CYS A 129 -19.84 -4.62 17.84
CA CYS A 129 -20.28 -4.34 19.21
C CYS A 129 -19.17 -4.49 20.28
N GLY A 130 -17.91 -4.26 19.90
CA GLY A 130 -16.75 -4.37 20.79
C GLY A 130 -16.31 -5.80 21.12
N GLU A 131 -16.93 -6.82 20.50
CA GLU A 131 -16.49 -8.21 20.59
C GLU A 131 -15.19 -8.43 19.78
N PRO A 132 -14.31 -9.36 20.18
CA PRO A 132 -13.00 -9.52 19.57
C PRO A 132 -13.06 -10.15 18.17
N GLU A 133 -12.12 -9.77 17.31
CA GLU A 133 -11.89 -10.42 16.01
C GLU A 133 -11.58 -11.91 16.19
N SER A 134 -12.14 -12.74 15.31
CA SER A 134 -11.92 -14.18 15.26
C SER A 134 -11.34 -14.60 13.91
N VAL A 135 -10.38 -15.54 13.94
CA VAL A 135 -9.73 -16.08 12.74
C VAL A 135 -9.91 -17.59 12.70
N THR A 136 -10.50 -18.11 11.62
CA THR A 136 -10.81 -19.54 11.44
C THR A 136 -10.37 -20.02 10.06
N THR A 137 -9.76 -21.20 9.97
CA THR A 137 -9.42 -21.83 8.67
C THR A 137 -10.51 -22.77 8.19
N LEU A 138 -11.07 -22.51 7.01
CA LEU A 138 -11.87 -23.44 6.24
C LEU A 138 -10.96 -24.31 5.38
N TRP A 139 -10.81 -25.58 5.75
CA TRP A 139 -9.91 -26.51 5.10
C TRP A 139 -10.46 -27.02 3.77
N ALA A 140 -9.58 -27.21 2.78
CA ALA A 140 -9.86 -27.89 1.51
C ALA A 140 -11.16 -27.47 0.81
N GLN A 141 -11.38 -26.16 0.65
CA GLN A 141 -12.55 -25.61 -0.04
C GLN A 141 -12.38 -25.72 -1.55
N GLU A 142 -13.40 -26.26 -2.23
CA GLU A 142 -13.45 -26.30 -3.69
C GLU A 142 -13.76 -24.90 -4.25
N ILE A 143 -12.89 -24.40 -5.13
CA ILE A 143 -13.08 -23.15 -5.86
C ILE A 143 -13.29 -23.50 -7.33
N GLN A 144 -14.36 -22.99 -7.94
CA GLN A 144 -14.61 -23.16 -9.37
C GLN A 144 -14.96 -21.81 -9.99
N LEU A 145 -14.36 -21.47 -11.12
CA LEU A 145 -14.80 -20.35 -11.95
C LEU A 145 -14.98 -20.78 -13.40
N ALA A 146 -15.90 -20.12 -14.10
CA ALA A 146 -15.97 -20.14 -15.55
C ALA A 146 -16.15 -18.70 -16.04
N VAL A 147 -15.35 -18.28 -17.02
CA VAL A 147 -15.39 -16.91 -17.55
C VAL A 147 -15.56 -16.96 -19.06
N THR A 148 -16.45 -16.13 -19.60
CA THR A 148 -16.71 -15.96 -21.03
C THR A 148 -16.43 -14.50 -21.40
N GLY A 149 -15.46 -14.29 -22.29
CA GLY A 149 -15.04 -12.97 -22.70
C GLY A 149 -16.00 -12.33 -23.72
N THR A 150 -16.62 -11.21 -23.34
CA THR A 150 -17.68 -10.54 -24.10
C THR A 150 -17.19 -9.35 -24.92
N SER A 151 -16.20 -8.60 -24.42
CA SER A 151 -15.62 -7.44 -25.11
C SER A 151 -14.69 -7.82 -26.27
N ALA A 152 -14.29 -6.85 -27.09
CA ALA A 152 -13.18 -7.06 -28.02
C ALA A 152 -11.84 -7.04 -27.25
N LYS A 153 -10.94 -8.00 -27.54
CA LYS A 153 -9.64 -8.09 -26.87
C LYS A 153 -8.83 -6.80 -27.06
N PHE A 154 -8.54 -6.11 -25.96
CA PHE A 154 -7.71 -4.92 -25.91
C PHE A 154 -6.29 -5.25 -25.45
N PHE A 155 -5.39 -4.29 -25.60
CA PHE A 155 -3.99 -4.41 -25.23
C PHE A 155 -3.60 -3.25 -24.31
N THR A 156 -2.96 -3.56 -23.18
CA THR A 156 -2.39 -2.55 -22.29
C THR A 156 -0.89 -2.77 -22.14
N GLY A 157 -0.17 -1.74 -21.69
CA GLY A 157 1.18 -1.94 -21.22
C GLY A 157 1.75 -0.76 -20.47
N ILE A 158 2.77 -1.08 -19.68
CA ILE A 158 3.55 -0.16 -18.87
C ILE A 158 5.02 -0.46 -19.16
N SER A 159 5.77 0.51 -19.69
CA SER A 159 7.24 0.47 -19.66
C SER A 159 7.77 1.53 -18.74
N GLY A 160 8.72 1.18 -17.88
CA GLY A 160 9.31 2.14 -16.96
C GLY A 160 10.75 1.87 -16.62
N THR A 161 11.38 2.87 -15.99
CA THR A 161 12.74 2.81 -15.48
C THR A 161 12.78 3.44 -14.09
N THR A 162 13.37 2.73 -13.15
CA THR A 162 13.73 3.23 -11.82
C THR A 162 15.25 3.25 -11.75
N SER A 163 15.87 4.40 -11.50
CA SER A 163 17.34 4.53 -11.49
C SER A 163 17.85 5.44 -10.38
N ALA A 164 18.99 5.08 -9.80
CA ALA A 164 19.69 5.86 -8.78
C ALA A 164 21.20 5.70 -8.97
N GLY A 165 21.90 6.79 -9.31
CA GLY A 165 23.34 6.72 -9.59
C GLY A 165 23.66 5.72 -10.73
N PRO A 166 24.50 4.69 -10.51
CA PRO A 166 24.79 3.65 -11.49
C PRO A 166 23.70 2.56 -11.58
N ASP A 167 22.83 2.48 -10.58
CA ASP A 167 21.84 1.41 -10.43
C ASP A 167 20.57 1.70 -11.23
N ARG A 168 20.03 0.65 -11.87
CA ARG A 168 18.87 0.79 -12.76
C ARG A 168 18.06 -0.49 -12.86
N SER A 169 16.78 -0.40 -12.50
CA SER A 169 15.73 -1.32 -12.93
C SER A 169 15.03 -0.77 -14.17
N THR A 170 14.74 -1.63 -15.14
CA THR A 170 13.92 -1.32 -16.32
C THR A 170 12.85 -2.40 -16.46
N GLY A 171 11.59 -1.99 -16.36
CA GLY A 171 10.42 -2.86 -16.49
C GLY A 171 9.70 -2.66 -17.81
N ARG A 172 9.20 -3.75 -18.39
CA ARG A 172 8.21 -3.74 -19.46
C ARG A 172 7.15 -4.81 -19.17
N PHE A 173 5.98 -4.33 -18.81
CA PHE A 173 4.78 -5.09 -18.53
C PHE A 173 3.82 -4.84 -19.68
N TYR A 174 3.20 -5.87 -20.23
CA TYR A 174 2.13 -5.70 -21.19
C TYR A 174 1.16 -6.86 -21.09
N ASP A 175 -0.10 -6.60 -21.37
CA ASP A 175 -1.12 -7.63 -21.41
C ASP A 175 -2.05 -7.46 -22.61
N PHE A 176 -2.62 -8.59 -22.99
CA PHE A 176 -3.86 -8.63 -23.74
C PHE A 176 -4.94 -9.03 -22.75
N ALA A 177 -6.02 -8.27 -22.73
CA ALA A 177 -7.14 -8.50 -21.82
C ALA A 177 -8.46 -8.44 -22.57
N ARG A 178 -9.47 -9.09 -21.99
CA ARG A 178 -10.84 -9.09 -22.47
C ARG A 178 -11.77 -9.14 -21.27
N ASP A 179 -12.59 -8.11 -21.11
CA ASP A 179 -13.70 -8.09 -20.15
C ASP A 179 -14.75 -9.13 -20.56
N GLY A 180 -15.43 -9.71 -19.58
CA GLY A 180 -16.34 -10.82 -19.75
C GLY A 180 -17.37 -10.94 -18.63
N THR A 181 -18.25 -11.91 -18.76
CA THR A 181 -19.10 -12.39 -17.67
C THR A 181 -18.53 -13.70 -17.13
N GLY A 182 -18.87 -14.06 -15.90
CA GLY A 182 -18.43 -15.33 -15.34
C GLY A 182 -19.35 -15.88 -14.27
N THR A 183 -19.10 -17.12 -13.88
CA THR A 183 -19.74 -17.79 -12.75
C THR A 183 -18.68 -18.22 -11.74
N LEU A 184 -19.04 -18.19 -10.46
CA LEU A 184 -18.13 -18.47 -9.35
C LEU A 184 -18.80 -19.38 -8.30
N THR A 185 -18.03 -20.36 -7.82
CA THR A 185 -18.33 -21.20 -6.66
C THR A 185 -17.12 -21.19 -5.71
N VAL A 186 -17.38 -21.01 -4.42
CA VAL A 186 -16.39 -21.00 -3.33
C VAL A 186 -16.95 -21.84 -2.18
N GLY A 187 -16.57 -23.11 -2.13
CA GLY A 187 -17.05 -24.09 -1.16
C GLY A 187 -18.58 -24.11 -1.09
N SER A 188 -19.10 -23.98 0.14
CA SER A 188 -20.52 -23.73 0.40
C SER A 188 -20.88 -22.26 0.62
N LEU A 189 -19.91 -21.34 0.54
CA LEU A 189 -20.12 -19.91 0.80
C LEU A 189 -20.79 -19.22 -0.40
N ILE A 190 -20.39 -19.60 -1.61
CA ILE A 190 -20.87 -19.03 -2.87
C ILE A 190 -21.08 -20.20 -3.82
N VAL A 191 -22.25 -20.30 -4.46
CA VAL A 191 -22.63 -21.47 -5.26
C VAL A 191 -23.21 -21.02 -6.60
N GLY A 192 -22.40 -21.08 -7.65
CA GLY A 192 -22.82 -20.79 -9.02
C GLY A 192 -23.25 -19.34 -9.27
N THR A 193 -22.79 -18.39 -8.46
CA THR A 193 -23.13 -16.97 -8.60
C THR A 193 -22.61 -16.43 -9.92
N GLU A 194 -23.51 -15.89 -10.75
CA GLU A 194 -23.14 -15.19 -11.99
C GLU A 194 -22.68 -13.76 -11.68
N SER A 195 -21.72 -13.25 -12.42
CA SER A 195 -21.29 -11.85 -12.34
C SER A 195 -21.04 -11.26 -13.73
N PRO A 196 -21.45 -10.00 -13.98
CA PRO A 196 -21.12 -9.25 -15.18
C PRO A 196 -19.67 -8.71 -15.19
N ALA A 197 -18.93 -8.84 -14.08
CA ALA A 197 -17.63 -8.22 -13.85
C ALA A 197 -16.49 -9.26 -13.80
N ALA A 198 -16.26 -9.97 -14.91
CA ALA A 198 -15.16 -10.91 -15.05
C ALA A 198 -14.12 -10.43 -16.08
N PHE A 199 -12.90 -10.96 -16.04
CA PHE A 199 -11.88 -10.70 -17.07
C PHE A 199 -11.01 -11.91 -17.38
N LEU A 200 -10.49 -11.91 -18.62
CA LEU A 200 -9.49 -12.84 -19.12
C LEU A 200 -8.25 -12.05 -19.54
N LYS A 201 -7.07 -12.50 -19.11
CA LYS A 201 -5.80 -11.80 -19.34
C LYS A 201 -4.68 -12.75 -19.73
N TYR A 202 -3.82 -12.31 -20.64
CA TYR A 202 -2.49 -12.86 -20.86
C TYR A 202 -1.46 -11.75 -20.68
N ALA A 203 -0.57 -11.90 -19.71
CA ALA A 203 0.44 -10.91 -19.36
C ALA A 203 1.86 -11.40 -19.64
N VAL A 204 2.74 -10.45 -19.94
CA VAL A 204 4.18 -10.63 -19.98
C VAL A 204 4.82 -9.51 -19.17
N GLU A 205 5.61 -9.90 -18.18
CA GLU A 205 6.30 -9.03 -17.26
C GLU A 205 7.80 -9.27 -17.40
N ARG A 206 8.52 -8.25 -17.89
CA ARG A 206 9.97 -8.32 -18.07
C ARG A 206 10.65 -7.25 -17.26
N GLN A 207 11.47 -7.65 -16.30
CA GLN A 207 12.32 -6.72 -15.56
C GLN A 207 13.79 -7.03 -15.85
N ARG A 208 14.57 -5.98 -16.05
CA ARG A 208 16.03 -6.06 -16.16
C ARG A 208 16.66 -5.08 -15.17
N ASN A 209 17.47 -5.61 -14.27
CA ASN A 209 18.23 -4.84 -13.30
C ASN A 209 19.69 -4.71 -13.77
N HIS A 210 20.36 -3.66 -13.31
CA HIS A 210 21.79 -3.45 -13.42
C HIS A 210 22.24 -2.82 -12.11
N GLY A 211 23.10 -3.50 -11.36
CA GLY A 211 23.30 -3.20 -9.95
C GLY A 211 22.07 -3.54 -9.11
N ASP A 212 21.91 -2.87 -7.98
CA ASP A 212 20.80 -3.11 -7.05
C ASP A 212 19.47 -2.54 -7.59
N VAL A 213 18.33 -3.06 -7.13
CA VAL A 213 17.02 -2.48 -7.46
C VAL A 213 16.82 -1.22 -6.62
N PRO A 214 16.74 0.00 -7.21
CA PRO A 214 16.63 1.20 -6.39
C PRO A 214 15.25 1.29 -5.75
N ALA A 215 15.20 1.45 -4.42
CA ALA A 215 13.97 1.66 -3.68
C ALA A 215 13.33 3.02 -4.05
N ALA A 216 12.28 2.98 -4.86
CA ALA A 216 11.53 4.18 -5.24
C ALA A 216 10.65 4.66 -4.07
N PRO A 217 10.79 5.91 -3.60
CA PRO A 217 9.82 6.53 -2.70
C PRO A 217 8.53 6.86 -3.44
N ASP A 218 7.41 6.94 -2.73
CA ASP A 218 6.14 7.35 -3.31
C ASP A 218 6.17 8.76 -3.94
N PRO A 219 5.37 8.99 -5.00
CA PRO A 219 5.31 10.29 -5.68
C PRO A 219 4.59 11.34 -4.82
N VAL A 220 5.36 12.10 -4.05
CA VAL A 220 4.85 13.19 -3.16
C VAL A 220 4.53 14.51 -3.88
N ALA A 221 4.87 14.64 -5.16
CA ALA A 221 4.79 15.87 -5.93
C ALA A 221 3.67 15.82 -7.00
N PRO A 222 2.82 16.87 -7.12
CA PRO A 222 1.84 16.98 -8.19
C PRO A 222 2.54 17.22 -9.55
N PRO A 223 1.86 16.99 -10.69
CA PRO A 223 2.41 17.18 -12.03
C PRO A 223 3.09 18.55 -12.22
N GLY A 224 4.30 18.53 -12.80
CA GLY A 224 5.18 19.69 -12.99
C GLY A 224 5.67 20.39 -11.71
N GLY A 225 5.37 19.83 -10.53
CA GLY A 225 5.57 20.44 -9.23
C GLY A 225 6.64 19.79 -8.36
N THR A 226 6.65 20.18 -7.09
CA THR A 226 7.53 19.65 -6.03
C THR A 226 6.72 19.27 -4.80
N GLY A 227 7.22 18.36 -3.97
CA GLY A 227 6.54 17.97 -2.74
C GLY A 227 7.46 17.31 -1.72
N ALA A 228 6.95 17.19 -0.51
CA ALA A 228 7.56 16.49 0.60
C ALA A 228 6.45 15.88 1.48
N ARG A 229 6.67 14.67 1.98
CA ARG A 229 5.78 14.00 2.93
C ARG A 229 6.61 13.40 4.06
N GLY A 230 6.10 13.50 5.28
CA GLY A 230 6.60 12.80 6.45
C GLY A 230 5.44 12.22 7.25
N ASP A 231 5.63 10.99 7.71
CA ASP A 231 4.65 10.22 8.47
C ASP A 231 5.33 9.79 9.78
N TYR A 232 4.69 10.05 10.92
CA TYR A 232 5.11 9.64 12.25
C TYR A 232 4.00 8.80 12.87
N SER A 233 4.33 7.61 13.35
CA SER A 233 3.41 6.74 14.08
C SER A 233 4.14 6.13 15.27
N ALA A 234 3.51 6.14 16.44
CA ALA A 234 4.07 5.62 17.68
C ALA A 234 3.01 4.97 18.57
N GLU A 235 3.35 3.83 19.14
CA GLU A 235 2.59 3.13 20.18
C GLU A 235 3.24 3.38 21.56
N PHE A 236 2.42 3.43 22.60
CA PHE A 236 2.83 3.80 23.96
C PHE A 236 2.18 2.88 24.99
N GLU A 237 2.97 2.44 25.98
CA GLU A 237 2.49 1.75 27.17
C GLU A 237 2.56 2.72 28.38
N PRO A 238 1.52 3.52 28.64
CA PRO A 238 1.59 4.53 29.70
C PRO A 238 1.63 3.87 31.10
N PRO A 239 2.45 4.39 32.06
CA PRO A 239 2.53 3.84 33.41
C PRO A 239 1.19 3.87 34.15
N GLY A 240 0.62 2.69 34.41
CA GLY A 240 -0.71 2.54 35.02
C GLY A 240 -1.87 2.42 34.02
N GLY A 241 -1.57 2.30 32.72
CA GLY A 241 -2.54 2.03 31.65
C GLY A 241 -3.30 3.24 31.12
N LEU A 242 -3.45 4.31 31.92
CA LEU A 242 -4.11 5.56 31.52
C LEU A 242 -3.15 6.52 30.80
N GLY A 243 -3.60 7.08 29.68
CA GLY A 243 -2.84 8.02 28.85
C GLY A 243 -2.87 7.65 27.37
N VAL A 244 -2.06 8.34 26.58
CA VAL A 244 -1.95 8.09 25.13
C VAL A 244 -1.44 6.65 24.91
N LEU A 245 -2.14 5.91 24.05
CA LEU A 245 -1.80 4.56 23.60
C LEU A 245 -1.17 4.59 22.21
N PHE A 246 -1.63 5.50 21.35
CA PHE A 246 -1.20 5.58 19.96
C PHE A 246 -1.29 7.01 19.43
N GLU A 247 -0.29 7.42 18.66
CA GLU A 247 -0.29 8.63 17.84
C GLU A 247 0.06 8.28 16.40
N ASP A 248 -0.65 8.89 15.45
CA ASP A 248 -0.27 8.96 14.04
C ASP A 248 -0.31 10.41 13.57
N THR A 249 0.60 10.80 12.67
CA THR A 249 0.71 12.15 12.12
C THR A 249 1.32 12.11 10.73
N ILE A 250 0.53 12.48 9.74
CA ILE A 250 0.92 12.58 8.34
C ILE A 250 0.92 14.06 7.94
N VAL A 251 2.04 14.55 7.41
CA VAL A 251 2.16 15.91 6.85
C VAL A 251 2.70 15.82 5.44
N GLN A 252 1.90 16.23 4.46
CA GLN A 252 2.32 16.40 3.08
C GLN A 252 2.24 17.88 2.68
N ALA A 253 3.32 18.39 2.10
CA ALA A 253 3.38 19.72 1.54
C ALA A 253 3.76 19.63 0.06
N SER A 254 3.09 20.38 -0.80
CA SER A 254 3.38 20.38 -2.24
C SER A 254 3.20 21.75 -2.88
N THR A 255 3.93 21.98 -3.97
CA THR A 255 3.83 23.17 -4.82
C THR A 255 3.55 22.73 -6.26
N THR A 256 2.50 23.25 -6.88
CA THR A 256 2.12 22.95 -8.27
C THR A 256 3.12 23.52 -9.30
N GLY A 257 3.06 23.01 -10.53
CA GLY A 257 3.84 23.53 -11.64
C GLY A 257 3.42 24.95 -12.10
N PRO A 258 4.26 25.64 -12.91
CA PRO A 258 3.87 26.89 -13.57
C PRO A 258 2.68 26.69 -14.55
N PRO A 259 1.90 27.75 -14.87
CA PRO A 259 2.08 29.14 -14.44
C PRO A 259 1.46 29.48 -13.07
N GLY A 260 0.52 28.66 -12.58
CA GLY A 260 -0.22 28.89 -11.33
C GLY A 260 0.37 28.15 -10.14
N ARG A 261 1.60 28.49 -9.74
CA ARG A 261 2.26 27.86 -8.58
C ARG A 261 1.51 28.19 -7.28
N VAL A 262 0.89 27.18 -6.69
CA VAL A 262 0.21 27.22 -5.40
C VAL A 262 0.90 26.22 -4.48
N THR A 263 1.16 26.61 -3.23
CA THR A 263 1.67 25.70 -2.20
C THR A 263 0.55 25.35 -1.23
N THR A 264 0.27 24.06 -1.13
CA THR A 264 -0.72 23.48 -0.22
C THR A 264 0.01 22.59 0.78
N VAL A 265 -0.34 22.75 2.06
CA VAL A 265 -0.02 21.77 3.10
C VAL A 265 -1.31 21.02 3.42
N SER A 266 -1.26 19.70 3.35
CA SER A 266 -2.33 18.78 3.76
C SER A 266 -1.79 17.95 4.91
N ALA A 267 -2.59 17.76 5.95
CA ALA A 267 -2.13 17.12 7.16
C ALA A 267 -3.28 16.39 7.86
N SER A 268 -2.94 15.33 8.58
CA SER A 268 -3.86 14.63 9.48
C SER A 268 -3.10 14.04 10.65
N SER A 269 -3.71 14.03 11.83
CA SER A 269 -3.23 13.22 12.95
C SER A 269 -4.37 12.50 13.63
N PHE A 270 -4.04 11.32 14.18
CA PHE A 270 -4.92 10.50 14.98
C PHE A 270 -4.25 10.29 16.34
N THR A 271 -5.04 10.29 17.41
CA THR A 271 -4.57 10.00 18.76
C THR A 271 -5.61 9.13 19.45
N ALA A 272 -5.19 7.98 19.99
CA ALA A 272 -6.00 7.14 20.86
C ALA A 272 -5.43 7.18 22.28
N GLU A 273 -6.31 7.39 23.27
CA GLU A 273 -5.95 7.60 24.67
C GLU A 273 -6.89 6.78 25.57
N LEU A 274 -6.35 6.01 26.51
CA LEU A 274 -7.17 5.39 27.55
C LEU A 274 -7.41 6.39 28.68
N ILE A 275 -8.67 6.70 28.93
CA ILE A 275 -9.11 7.66 29.94
C ILE A 275 -9.96 7.00 31.03
N ASP A 276 -9.93 7.58 32.23
CA ASP A 276 -10.80 7.22 33.36
C ASP A 276 -12.16 7.93 33.19
N CYS A 277 -13.26 7.18 33.28
CA CYS A 277 -14.61 7.72 33.16
C CYS A 277 -15.15 8.32 34.47
N GLY A 278 -14.42 8.18 35.59
CA GLY A 278 -14.76 8.73 36.91
C GLY A 278 -15.71 7.85 37.73
N ASP A 279 -16.20 6.75 37.16
CA ASP A 279 -16.98 5.70 37.83
C ASP A 279 -16.16 4.45 38.18
N GLY A 280 -14.85 4.48 37.89
CA GLY A 280 -13.92 3.36 38.05
C GLY A 280 -13.79 2.48 36.80
N THR A 281 -14.48 2.81 35.70
CA THR A 281 -14.24 2.21 34.39
C THR A 281 -13.27 3.06 33.55
N THR A 282 -12.68 2.42 32.54
CA THR A 282 -11.83 3.09 31.55
C THR A 282 -12.42 2.93 30.16
N ALA A 283 -12.24 3.95 29.33
CA ALA A 283 -12.65 3.91 27.92
C ALA A 283 -11.62 4.59 27.03
N ILE A 284 -11.72 4.34 25.73
CA ILE A 284 -10.88 5.00 24.73
C ILE A 284 -11.50 6.36 24.38
N ARG A 285 -10.64 7.38 24.34
CA ARG A 285 -10.88 8.64 23.65
C ARG A 285 -10.04 8.66 22.38
N GLU A 286 -10.70 8.85 21.25
CA GLU A 286 -10.06 9.02 19.96
C GLU A 286 -10.20 10.48 19.53
N GLN A 287 -9.12 11.06 19.00
CA GLN A 287 -9.15 12.36 18.34
C GLN A 287 -8.52 12.23 16.96
N PHE A 288 -9.31 12.46 15.92
CA PHE A 288 -8.82 12.61 14.55
C PHE A 288 -8.90 14.08 14.14
N VAL A 289 -7.85 14.60 13.52
CA VAL A 289 -7.87 15.89 12.82
C VAL A 289 -7.42 15.71 11.39
N VAL A 290 -8.12 16.34 10.45
CA VAL A 290 -7.77 16.32 9.03
C VAL A 290 -8.02 17.69 8.40
N GLY A 291 -7.14 18.13 7.52
CA GLY A 291 -7.26 19.44 6.90
C GLY A 291 -6.24 19.68 5.80
N SER A 292 -6.51 20.72 5.01
CA SER A 292 -5.53 21.26 4.07
C SER A 292 -5.67 22.78 3.98
N GLY A 293 -4.58 23.46 3.65
CA GLY A 293 -4.57 24.90 3.59
C GLY A 293 -3.32 25.48 2.92
N PRO A 294 -3.27 26.81 2.77
CA PRO A 294 -2.08 27.50 2.29
C PRO A 294 -0.93 27.32 3.28
N GLY A 295 0.29 27.19 2.77
CA GLY A 295 1.48 27.13 3.59
C GLY A 295 2.75 27.41 2.80
N VAL A 296 3.89 27.19 3.44
CA VAL A 296 5.22 27.35 2.87
C VAL A 296 5.84 25.99 2.68
N LEU A 297 6.48 25.77 1.53
CA LEU A 297 7.32 24.61 1.24
C LEU A 297 8.64 25.14 0.66
N THR A 298 9.76 24.75 1.27
CA THR A 298 11.11 24.99 0.76
C THR A 298 11.79 23.67 0.50
N ILE A 299 12.12 23.39 -0.77
CA ILE A 299 12.88 22.21 -1.17
C ILE A 299 14.35 22.59 -1.39
N GLY A 300 15.25 21.92 -0.68
CA GLY A 300 16.69 22.08 -0.82
C GLY A 300 17.21 21.59 -2.18
N ARG A 301 18.36 22.13 -2.61
CA ARG A 301 19.05 21.73 -3.84
C ARG A 301 19.18 20.20 -3.90
N LYS A 302 18.91 19.60 -5.08
CA LYS A 302 18.99 18.13 -5.29
C LYS A 302 18.11 17.32 -4.30
N LEU A 303 16.93 17.86 -3.95
CA LEU A 303 16.00 17.24 -3.00
C LEU A 303 16.68 16.90 -1.65
N GLY A 304 17.72 17.64 -1.26
CA GLY A 304 18.57 17.29 -0.12
C GLY A 304 17.94 17.53 1.24
N THR A 305 17.01 18.47 1.30
CA THR A 305 16.20 18.80 2.46
C THR A 305 14.81 19.24 2.00
N ALA A 306 13.83 19.18 2.89
CA ALA A 306 12.55 19.85 2.72
C ALA A 306 12.11 20.44 4.05
N THR A 307 11.63 21.67 4.05
CA THR A 307 10.95 22.25 5.21
C THR A 307 9.59 22.76 4.77
N ALA A 308 8.54 22.41 5.52
CA ALA A 308 7.22 22.97 5.31
C ALA A 308 6.61 23.45 6.62
N SER A 309 5.80 24.50 6.54
CA SER A 309 5.05 25.03 7.66
C SER A 309 3.76 25.70 7.24
N GLY A 310 2.77 25.68 8.11
CA GLY A 310 1.49 26.33 7.90
C GLY A 310 0.71 26.47 9.20
N SER A 311 -0.42 27.17 9.13
CA SER A 311 -1.45 27.13 10.15
C SER A 311 -2.73 26.74 9.44
N ILE A 312 -3.22 25.53 9.72
CA ILE A 312 -4.34 24.92 9.00
C ILE A 312 -5.54 24.92 9.94
N GLN A 313 -6.71 25.25 9.39
CA GLN A 313 -7.99 24.92 10.01
C GLN A 313 -8.30 23.45 9.67
N PHE A 314 -8.30 22.61 10.68
CA PHE A 314 -8.65 21.21 10.60
C PHE A 314 -10.11 21.01 10.98
N ASP A 315 -10.76 20.07 10.32
CA ASP A 315 -11.93 19.41 10.87
C ASP A 315 -11.44 18.39 11.90
N ARG A 316 -11.98 18.48 13.12
CA ARG A 316 -11.65 17.61 14.25
C ARG A 316 -12.86 16.77 14.62
N PHE A 317 -12.60 15.50 14.89
CA PHE A 317 -13.56 14.50 15.33
C PHE A 317 -13.06 13.93 16.66
N ILE A 318 -13.89 13.96 17.70
CA ILE A 318 -13.58 13.39 19.00
C ILE A 318 -14.65 12.35 19.34
N THR A 319 -14.23 11.09 19.47
CA THR A 319 -15.06 9.99 19.97
C THR A 319 -14.64 9.71 21.41
N ASN A 320 -15.59 9.61 22.33
CA ASN A 320 -15.31 9.38 23.75
C ASN A 320 -16.20 8.26 24.30
N GLY A 321 -15.61 7.10 24.59
CA GLY A 321 -16.33 5.94 25.11
C GLY A 321 -17.03 6.19 26.45
N CYS A 322 -16.49 7.07 27.31
CA CYS A 322 -17.14 7.44 28.59
C CYS A 322 -18.46 8.21 28.40
N LEU A 323 -18.74 8.72 27.19
CA LEU A 323 -19.96 9.48 26.86
C LEU A 323 -20.89 8.71 25.90
N GLY A 324 -20.76 7.38 25.83
CA GLY A 324 -21.57 6.55 24.94
C GLY A 324 -21.18 6.62 23.47
N GLY A 325 -19.90 6.88 23.17
CA GLY A 325 -19.33 6.72 21.82
C GLY A 325 -19.74 7.76 20.78
N GLY A 326 -20.57 8.75 21.12
CA GLY A 326 -20.97 9.81 20.17
C GLY A 326 -19.79 10.66 19.72
N THR A 327 -19.55 10.74 18.40
CA THR A 327 -18.52 11.59 17.82
C THR A 327 -18.95 13.06 17.82
N VAL A 328 -18.17 13.92 18.46
CA VAL A 328 -18.30 15.38 18.39
C VAL A 328 -17.39 15.89 17.28
N SER A 329 -17.92 16.69 16.34
CA SER A 329 -17.10 17.39 15.34
C SER A 329 -17.07 18.90 15.55
N ASP A 330 -15.87 19.49 15.42
CA ASP A 330 -15.66 20.94 15.39
C ASP A 330 -14.47 21.31 14.49
N ALA A 331 -14.18 22.61 14.38
CA ALA A 331 -13.04 23.10 13.61
C ALA A 331 -11.96 23.67 14.54
N VAL A 332 -10.71 23.26 14.36
CA VAL A 332 -9.56 23.69 15.18
C VAL A 332 -8.42 24.20 14.30
N VAL A 333 -7.83 25.33 14.67
CA VAL A 333 -6.64 25.86 13.96
C VAL A 333 -5.39 25.35 14.67
N GLN A 334 -4.53 24.61 13.96
CA GLN A 334 -3.27 24.10 14.51
C GLN A 334 -2.07 24.45 13.61
N PRO A 335 -0.89 24.72 14.19
CA PRO A 335 0.34 24.85 13.43
C PRO A 335 0.77 23.49 12.89
N VAL A 336 1.31 23.47 11.68
CA VAL A 336 1.87 22.28 11.04
C VAL A 336 3.34 22.52 10.74
N THR A 337 4.18 21.53 11.01
CA THR A 337 5.60 21.54 10.62
C THR A 337 6.04 20.21 10.03
N LEU A 338 6.95 20.30 9.05
CA LEU A 338 7.64 19.19 8.41
C LEU A 338 9.09 19.61 8.21
N ASN A 339 10.05 18.85 8.73
CA ASN A 339 11.47 19.12 8.56
C ASN A 339 12.18 17.83 8.17
N LEU A 340 12.61 17.71 6.92
CA LEU A 340 13.21 16.51 6.35
C LEU A 340 14.63 16.73 5.84
N ILE A 341 15.47 15.72 6.02
CA ILE A 341 16.80 15.59 5.44
C ILE A 341 16.85 14.28 4.66
N ALA A 342 17.34 14.34 3.42
CA ALA A 342 17.43 13.18 2.57
C ALA A 342 18.49 12.17 3.04
N THR A 343 18.10 10.89 3.13
CA THR A 343 18.94 9.78 3.59
C THR A 343 19.55 8.99 2.44
N GLY A 344 18.79 8.74 1.37
CA GLY A 344 19.21 7.95 0.21
C GLY A 344 19.78 8.76 -0.96
N PRO A 345 20.11 8.12 -2.10
CA PRO A 345 20.36 8.79 -3.38
C PRO A 345 19.07 9.38 -3.98
N ILE A 346 19.18 10.27 -4.97
CA ILE A 346 18.01 10.63 -5.80
C ILE A 346 17.67 9.41 -6.66
N VAL A 347 16.40 9.00 -6.61
CA VAL A 347 15.80 8.01 -7.49
C VAL A 347 15.01 8.73 -8.57
N ARG A 348 15.26 8.42 -9.85
CA ARG A 348 14.37 8.80 -10.95
C ARG A 348 13.48 7.62 -11.28
N VAL A 349 12.17 7.85 -11.23
CA VAL A 349 11.17 6.92 -11.76
C VAL A 349 10.61 7.55 -13.04
N SER A 350 10.42 6.75 -14.06
CA SER A 350 9.65 7.13 -15.25
C SER A 350 8.83 5.94 -15.70
N ASP A 351 7.58 6.18 -16.03
CA ASP A 351 6.71 5.20 -16.67
C ASP A 351 6.12 5.76 -17.97
N THR A 352 5.59 4.85 -18.76
CA THR A 352 4.77 5.14 -19.92
C THR A 352 3.70 4.07 -19.93
N ARG A 353 2.46 4.49 -19.75
CA ARG A 353 1.28 3.65 -19.85
C ARG A 353 0.70 3.83 -21.24
N TRP A 354 0.20 2.77 -21.83
CA TRP A 354 -0.59 2.86 -23.06
C TRP A 354 -1.73 1.84 -23.04
N GLN A 355 -2.85 2.21 -23.64
CA GLN A 355 -3.96 1.32 -23.90
C GLN A 355 -4.29 1.40 -25.40
N ILE A 356 -4.46 0.25 -26.04
CA ILE A 356 -4.89 0.13 -27.42
C ILE A 356 -6.21 -0.65 -27.44
N ARG A 357 -7.28 0.04 -27.83
CA ARG A 357 -8.63 -0.52 -27.92
C ARG A 357 -9.00 -0.66 -29.41
N PRO A 358 -9.49 -1.83 -29.85
CA PRO A 358 -9.93 -2.02 -31.24
C PRO A 358 -10.99 -0.98 -31.64
N GLY A 359 -10.73 -0.24 -32.71
CA GLY A 359 -11.64 0.81 -33.22
C GLY A 359 -11.51 2.19 -32.56
N GLU A 360 -10.99 2.29 -31.34
CA GLU A 360 -10.85 3.56 -30.59
C GLU A 360 -9.43 4.16 -30.66
N GLY A 361 -8.42 3.38 -31.05
CA GLY A 361 -7.05 3.85 -31.27
C GLY A 361 -6.11 3.55 -30.10
N SER A 362 -5.10 4.39 -29.90
CA SER A 362 -4.10 4.24 -28.83
C SER A 362 -4.02 5.46 -27.93
N GLU A 363 -4.37 5.28 -26.66
CA GLU A 363 -4.08 6.23 -25.59
C GLU A 363 -2.67 5.98 -25.05
N ARG A 364 -1.93 7.04 -24.72
CA ARG A 364 -0.58 6.94 -24.14
C ARG A 364 -0.31 8.08 -23.17
N THR A 365 0.00 7.71 -21.94
CA THR A 365 0.34 8.64 -20.85
C THR A 365 1.78 8.40 -20.44
N HIS A 366 2.58 9.48 -20.38
CA HIS A 366 3.97 9.43 -19.96
C HIS A 366 4.13 10.14 -18.62
N GLY A 367 4.82 9.51 -17.68
CA GLY A 367 5.13 10.07 -16.38
C GLY A 367 6.62 9.98 -16.06
N TRP A 368 7.11 10.93 -15.27
CA TRP A 368 8.34 10.75 -14.51
C TRP A 368 8.33 11.61 -13.25
N TYR A 369 9.04 11.16 -12.23
CA TYR A 369 9.36 11.96 -11.06
C TYR A 369 10.78 11.66 -10.58
N LEU A 370 11.32 12.60 -9.81
CA LEU A 370 12.46 12.38 -8.94
C LEU A 370 11.92 12.24 -7.52
N GLY A 371 12.32 11.19 -6.83
CA GLY A 371 12.05 10.96 -5.41
C GLY A 371 13.35 10.79 -4.65
N ARG A 372 13.32 11.06 -3.36
CA ARG A 372 14.43 10.80 -2.44
C ARG A 372 13.87 10.41 -1.08
N GLN A 373 14.27 9.25 -0.57
CA GLN A 373 13.97 8.87 0.82
C GLN A 373 14.61 9.89 1.77
N ALA A 374 13.91 10.18 2.86
CA ALA A 374 14.29 11.14 3.86
C ALA A 374 14.02 10.61 5.26
N THR A 375 14.46 11.39 6.25
CA THR A 375 14.08 11.28 7.66
C THR A 375 14.02 12.68 8.26
N GLY A 376 13.40 12.83 9.42
CA GLY A 376 13.33 14.09 10.13
C GLY A 376 12.15 14.11 11.07
N SER A 377 11.41 15.22 11.14
CA SER A 377 10.28 15.37 12.03
C SER A 377 9.02 15.94 11.36
N VAL A 378 7.88 15.55 11.91
CA VAL A 378 6.56 16.15 11.62
C VAL A 378 5.85 16.49 12.91
N ALA A 379 5.00 17.52 12.87
CA ALA A 379 4.05 17.80 13.96
C ALA A 379 2.81 18.55 13.45
N ILE A 380 1.68 18.26 14.09
CA ILE A 380 0.41 18.98 14.01
C ILE A 380 0.04 19.37 15.45
N GLY A 381 0.12 20.67 15.75
CA GLY A 381 -0.05 21.16 17.11
C GLY A 381 0.99 20.59 18.06
N ALA A 382 0.53 19.72 18.98
CA ALA A 382 1.38 19.02 19.95
C ALA A 382 1.69 17.56 19.56
N VAL A 383 0.96 16.98 18.60
CA VAL A 383 1.14 15.58 18.17
C VAL A 383 2.22 15.55 17.08
N GLY A 384 3.26 14.73 17.26
CA GLY A 384 4.35 14.68 16.31
C GLY A 384 5.65 14.10 16.86
N GLY A 385 6.54 13.69 15.96
CA GLY A 385 7.77 13.01 16.32
C GLY A 385 8.72 12.80 15.15
N THR A 386 9.59 11.81 15.27
CA THR A 386 10.56 11.44 14.22
C THR A 386 9.86 10.59 13.16
N THR A 387 10.01 10.94 11.89
CA THR A 387 9.29 10.26 10.80
C THR A 387 9.70 8.79 10.63
N ASN A 388 8.73 7.89 10.63
CA ASN A 388 8.86 6.47 10.28
C ASN A 388 9.01 6.31 8.76
N LEU A 389 8.27 7.10 7.98
CA LEU A 389 8.36 7.19 6.52
C LEU A 389 8.50 8.65 6.12
N ALA A 390 9.42 8.96 5.19
CA ALA A 390 9.50 10.30 4.62
C ALA A 390 10.12 10.31 3.22
N ALA A 391 9.62 11.22 2.38
CA ALA A 391 10.06 11.38 1.00
C ALA A 391 10.04 12.85 0.56
N ILE A 392 11.00 13.20 -0.31
CA ILE A 392 11.11 14.51 -0.97
C ILE A 392 11.10 14.27 -2.47
N GLY A 393 10.32 15.04 -3.25
CA GLY A 393 10.12 14.75 -4.66
C GLY A 393 9.84 15.95 -5.57
N SER A 394 9.95 15.69 -6.87
CA SER A 394 9.56 16.61 -7.95
C SER A 394 9.05 15.83 -9.16
N ALA A 395 7.90 16.20 -9.72
CA ALA A 395 7.33 15.53 -10.88
C ALA A 395 7.68 16.25 -12.19
N GLY A 396 7.72 15.48 -13.29
CA GLY A 396 7.67 16.02 -14.63
C GLY A 396 6.30 16.64 -14.96
N PRO A 397 6.24 17.50 -15.99
CA PRO A 397 4.98 17.97 -16.57
C PRO A 397 4.25 16.85 -17.32
#